data_AF-A0A3D5HXZ9-F1
#
_entry.id   AF-A0A3D5HXZ9-F1
#
_cell.length_a   1.000
_cell.length_b   1.000
_cell.length_c   1.000
_cell.angle_alpha   90.00
_cell.angle_beta   90.00
_cell.angle_gamma   90.00
#
_symmetry.space_group_name_H-M   'P 1'
#
loop_
_entity.id
_entity.type
_entity.pdbx_description
1 polymer ?
#
loop_
_entity_poly.entity_id
_entity_poly.type
_entity_poly.pdbx_seq_one_letter_code
_entity_poly.pdbx_strand_id
1 'polypeptide(L)'
;YGHVNDPANGDVVDEVLLLLMRAPRSFTRETVVEFHGHGGLVAVQRLLELVLAAGARRALPGEFSQRAFLNGRLDLTRAEAISELVSARSRRAAELAMAGLDGGLQQRIEALRDQLLDQLCELEARVDFEEDLPSLDGAAVCTALRDVQQALDQLVLDGQQAQLLRDG
;
A
#
# COMPACT_ATOMS: atom_id res chain seq x y z
N TYR A 1 25.18 -7.02 -14.62
CA TYR A 1 25.94 -8.28 -14.51
C TYR A 1 27.34 -7.93 -14.01
N GLY A 2 27.85 -8.67 -13.04
CA GLY A 2 29.18 -8.45 -12.46
C GLY A 2 29.43 -9.34 -11.25
N HIS A 3 30.47 -9.02 -10.49
CA HIS A 3 30.84 -9.74 -9.28
C HIS A 3 30.70 -8.83 -8.05
N VAL A 4 30.23 -9.39 -6.94
CA VAL A 4 30.34 -8.77 -5.61
C VAL A 4 31.65 -9.25 -5.01
N ASN A 5 32.52 -8.33 -4.63
CA ASN A 5 33.81 -8.64 -4.02
C ASN A 5 33.81 -8.21 -2.55
N ASP A 6 34.50 -8.97 -1.71
CA ASP A 6 34.73 -8.62 -0.32
C ASP A 6 35.75 -7.46 -0.24
N PRO A 7 35.39 -6.30 0.35
CA PRO A 7 36.28 -5.15 0.41
C PRO A 7 37.50 -5.36 1.32
N ALA A 8 37.49 -6.36 2.21
CA ALA A 8 38.59 -6.60 3.14
C ALA A 8 39.77 -7.32 2.48
N ASN A 9 39.51 -8.23 1.54
CA ASN A 9 40.54 -9.09 0.94
C ASN A 9 40.48 -9.18 -0.60
N GLY A 10 39.43 -8.66 -1.23
CA GLY A 10 39.23 -8.68 -2.68
C GLY A 10 38.64 -9.96 -3.24
N ASP A 11 38.28 -10.94 -2.40
CA ASP A 11 37.72 -12.21 -2.84
C ASP A 11 36.35 -12.02 -3.50
N VAL A 12 36.09 -12.76 -4.57
CA VAL A 12 34.76 -12.83 -5.19
C VAL A 12 33.81 -13.56 -4.24
N VAL A 13 32.75 -12.88 -3.82
CA VAL A 13 31.68 -13.45 -2.99
C VAL A 13 30.63 -14.12 -3.85
N ASP A 14 30.20 -13.45 -4.92
CA ASP A 14 29.19 -13.98 -5.83
C ASP A 14 29.23 -13.29 -7.20
N GLU A 15 28.73 -13.98 -8.22
CA GLU A 15 28.43 -13.44 -9.54
C GLU A 15 26.94 -13.09 -9.59
N VAL A 16 26.62 -11.83 -9.90
CA VAL A 16 25.26 -11.28 -9.71
C VAL A 16 24.78 -10.46 -10.91
N LEU A 17 23.46 -10.40 -11.05
CA LEU A 17 22.78 -9.30 -11.74
C LEU A 17 22.46 -8.20 -10.73
N LEU A 18 22.62 -6.95 -11.15
CA LEU A 18 22.31 -5.78 -10.34
C LEU A 18 21.19 -5.01 -11.04
N LEU A 19 20.09 -4.79 -10.34
CA LEU A 19 18.99 -3.92 -10.79
C LEU A 19 19.07 -2.61 -10.02
N LEU A 20 19.11 -1.50 -10.75
CA LEU A 20 19.04 -0.15 -10.19
C LEU A 20 17.71 0.50 -10.57
N MET A 21 16.92 0.82 -9.55
CA MET A 21 15.68 1.59 -9.68
C MET A 21 15.89 2.96 -9.05
N ARG A 22 16.02 4.00 -9.87
CA ARG A 22 16.20 5.37 -9.39
C ARG A 22 14.86 5.95 -8.90
N ALA A 23 14.90 6.69 -7.79
CA ALA A 23 13.74 7.43 -7.30
C ALA A 23 13.16 8.36 -8.40
N PRO A 24 11.82 8.54 -8.47
CA PRO A 24 10.79 7.87 -7.67
C PRO A 24 10.28 6.55 -8.29
N ARG A 25 10.95 5.99 -9.30
CA ARG A 25 10.50 4.83 -10.07
C ARG A 25 10.95 3.51 -9.44
N SER A 26 10.55 3.27 -8.20
CA SER A 26 10.82 2.05 -7.44
C SER A 26 9.61 1.67 -6.57
N PHE A 27 9.65 0.50 -5.95
CA PHE A 27 8.61 0.05 -5.03
C PHE A 27 8.43 1.01 -3.84
N THR A 28 9.54 1.41 -3.19
CA THR A 28 9.49 2.34 -2.05
C THR A 28 9.44 3.81 -2.47
N ARG A 29 9.54 4.14 -3.76
CA ARG A 29 9.84 5.49 -4.31
C ARG A 29 11.20 6.07 -3.92
N GLU A 30 12.03 5.33 -3.20
CA GLU A 30 13.43 5.69 -2.94
C GLU A 30 14.34 5.12 -4.04
N THR A 31 15.64 5.44 -4.03
CA THR A 31 16.58 4.72 -4.89
C THR A 31 16.81 3.33 -4.31
N VAL A 32 16.51 2.30 -5.11
CA VAL A 32 16.61 0.88 -4.71
C VAL A 32 17.61 0.17 -5.61
N VAL A 33 18.45 -0.66 -4.99
CA VAL A 33 19.36 -1.56 -5.68
C VAL A 33 19.02 -2.99 -5.25
N GLU A 34 18.81 -3.88 -6.21
CA GLU A 34 18.61 -5.30 -5.96
C GLU A 34 19.79 -6.11 -6.50
N PHE A 35 20.30 -7.01 -5.66
CA PHE A 35 21.31 -7.98 -6.03
C PHE A 35 20.65 -9.33 -6.28
N HIS A 36 20.79 -9.85 -7.49
CA HIS A 36 20.24 -11.12 -7.93
C HIS A 36 21.42 -12.07 -8.14
N GLY A 37 21.79 -12.78 -7.07
CA GLY A 37 22.91 -13.72 -7.04
C GLY A 37 22.46 -15.18 -6.99
N HIS A 38 23.40 -16.07 -6.69
CA HIS A 38 23.12 -17.49 -6.53
C HIS A 38 22.31 -17.74 -5.25
N GLY A 39 21.22 -18.53 -5.36
CA GLY A 39 20.28 -18.80 -4.27
C GLY A 39 20.80 -19.67 -3.13
N GLY A 40 22.10 -19.96 -3.07
CA GLY A 40 22.71 -20.73 -1.99
C GLY A 40 22.72 -19.93 -0.69
N LEU A 41 22.34 -20.58 0.43
CA LEU A 41 22.22 -19.92 1.74
C LEU A 41 23.49 -19.14 2.12
N VAL A 42 24.67 -19.72 1.87
CA VAL A 42 25.97 -19.10 2.16
C VAL A 42 26.20 -17.84 1.30
N ALA A 43 25.89 -17.89 0.00
CA ALA A 43 26.08 -16.75 -0.89
C ALA A 43 25.19 -15.57 -0.49
N VAL A 44 23.90 -15.83 -0.23
CA VAL A 44 22.94 -14.82 0.21
C VAL A 44 23.31 -14.22 1.57
N GLN A 45 23.75 -15.05 2.52
CA GLN A 45 24.20 -14.59 3.85
C GLN A 45 25.43 -13.69 3.75
N ARG A 46 26.46 -14.10 3.01
CA ARG A 46 27.67 -13.28 2.81
C ARG A 46 27.34 -11.96 2.12
N LEU A 47 26.47 -11.97 1.11
CA LEU A 47 26.05 -10.74 0.44
C LEU A 47 25.32 -9.80 1.40
N LEU A 48 24.41 -10.33 2.24
CA LEU A 48 23.71 -9.53 3.26
C LEU A 48 24.70 -8.94 4.28
N GLU A 49 25.66 -9.71 4.76
CA GLU A 49 26.70 -9.25 5.68
C GLU A 49 27.51 -8.09 5.10
N LEU A 50 27.91 -8.19 3.83
CA LEU A 50 28.63 -7.12 3.14
C LEU A 50 27.80 -5.84 3.01
N VAL A 51 26.51 -5.96 2.68
CA VAL A 51 25.60 -4.81 2.59
C VAL A 51 25.43 -4.12 3.94
N LEU A 52 25.31 -4.90 5.02
CA LEU A 52 25.23 -4.36 6.39
C LEU A 52 26.55 -3.70 6.81
N ALA A 53 27.70 -4.32 6.50
CA ALA A 53 29.02 -3.76 6.78
C ALA A 53 29.29 -2.46 6.00
N ALA A 54 28.69 -2.30 4.82
CA ALA A 54 28.73 -1.08 4.02
C ALA A 54 27.83 0.05 4.55
N GLY A 55 27.15 -0.14 5.68
CA GLY A 55 26.37 0.89 6.38
C GLY A 55 24.86 0.75 6.26
N ALA A 56 24.35 -0.30 5.59
CA ALA A 56 22.92 -0.57 5.60
C ALA A 56 22.44 -1.06 6.96
N ARG A 57 21.21 -0.71 7.33
CA ARG A 57 20.50 -1.32 8.46
C ARG A 57 19.62 -2.45 7.95
N ARG A 58 19.53 -3.55 8.72
CA ARG A 58 18.57 -4.62 8.47
C ARG A 58 17.14 -4.09 8.54
N ALA A 59 16.33 -4.40 7.53
CA ALA A 59 14.95 -3.96 7.47
C ALA A 59 14.08 -4.65 8.54
N LEU A 60 13.10 -3.92 9.07
CA LEU A 60 12.04 -4.47 9.93
C LEU A 60 10.99 -5.21 9.09
N PRO A 61 10.17 -6.08 9.71
CA PRO A 61 9.04 -6.71 9.03
C PRO A 61 8.13 -5.67 8.37
N GLY A 62 7.85 -5.84 7.07
CA GLY A 62 6.98 -4.93 6.32
C GLY A 62 7.57 -3.55 6.00
N GLU A 63 8.82 -3.26 6.38
CA GLU A 63 9.38 -1.90 6.28
C GLU A 63 9.40 -1.36 4.84
N PHE A 64 9.65 -2.21 3.83
CA PHE A 64 9.60 -1.79 2.42
C PHE A 64 8.18 -1.35 2.00
N SER A 65 7.15 -2.11 2.36
CA SER A 65 5.76 -1.75 2.07
C SER A 65 5.32 -0.52 2.87
N GLN A 66 5.77 -0.39 4.13
CA GLN A 66 5.54 0.79 4.94
C GLN A 66 6.13 2.05 4.28
N ARG A 67 7.37 1.98 3.78
CA ARG A 67 7.99 3.11 3.07
C ARG A 67 7.26 3.44 1.77
N ALA A 68 6.81 2.42 1.03
CA ALA A 68 5.99 2.63 -0.16
C ALA A 68 4.67 3.37 0.18
N PHE A 69 4.03 3.02 1.30
CA PHE A 69 2.86 3.73 1.81
C PHE A 69 3.19 5.18 2.21
N LEU A 70 4.21 5.39 3.04
CA LEU A 70 4.62 6.72 3.52
C LEU A 70 5.02 7.66 2.37
N ASN A 71 5.61 7.11 1.30
CA ASN A 71 5.97 7.87 0.11
C ASN A 71 4.80 8.01 -0.88
N GLY A 72 3.59 7.60 -0.52
CA GLY A 72 2.37 7.75 -1.31
C GLY A 72 2.31 6.87 -2.56
N ARG A 73 3.10 5.80 -2.64
CA ARG A 73 3.05 4.83 -3.73
C ARG A 73 1.87 3.88 -3.61
N LEU A 74 1.51 3.57 -2.37
CA LEU A 74 0.44 2.68 -1.94
C LEU A 74 -0.44 3.41 -0.92
N ASP A 75 -1.71 3.06 -0.85
CA ASP A 75 -2.57 3.30 0.32
C ASP A 75 -2.53 2.08 1.27
N LEU A 76 -3.17 2.18 2.44
CA LEU A 76 -3.17 1.08 3.42
C LEU A 76 -3.83 -0.19 2.87
N THR A 77 -4.93 -0.04 2.12
CA THR A 77 -5.68 -1.18 1.57
C THR A 77 -4.82 -1.99 0.59
N ARG A 78 -4.01 -1.30 -0.22
CA ARG A 78 -3.05 -1.97 -1.11
C ARG A 78 -1.89 -2.60 -0.34
N ALA A 79 -1.38 -1.95 0.71
CA ALA A 79 -0.30 -2.51 1.53
C ALA A 79 -0.74 -3.81 2.22
N GLU A 80 -1.98 -3.89 2.70
CA GLU A 80 -2.58 -5.11 3.24
C GLU A 80 -2.73 -6.19 2.16
N ALA A 81 -3.23 -5.83 0.98
CA ALA A 81 -3.36 -6.75 -0.15
C ALA A 81 -2.03 -7.40 -0.58
N ILE A 82 -0.88 -6.70 -0.44
CA ILE A 82 0.44 -7.30 -0.67
C ILE A 82 0.70 -8.44 0.34
N SER A 83 0.39 -8.21 1.61
CA SER A 83 0.56 -9.23 2.66
C SER A 83 -0.36 -10.42 2.45
N GLU A 84 -1.62 -10.16 2.03
CA GLU A 84 -2.58 -11.21 1.67
C GLU A 84 -2.08 -12.05 0.49
N LEU A 85 -1.54 -11.40 -0.55
CA LEU A 85 -1.04 -12.09 -1.73
C LEU A 85 0.15 -13.01 -1.40
N VAL A 86 1.10 -12.52 -0.59
CA VAL A 86 2.29 -13.29 -0.19
C VAL A 86 1.91 -14.50 0.68
N SER A 87 0.84 -14.39 1.48
CA SER A 87 0.39 -15.44 2.41
C SER A 87 -0.69 -16.36 1.83
N ALA A 88 -1.19 -16.08 0.63
CA ALA A 88 -2.29 -16.80 0.00
C ALA A 88 -1.98 -18.30 -0.17
N ARG A 89 -2.92 -19.14 0.29
CA ARG A 89 -2.82 -20.62 0.23
C ARG A 89 -3.72 -21.26 -0.82
N SER A 90 -4.58 -20.46 -1.46
CA SER A 90 -5.46 -20.90 -2.53
C SER A 90 -5.38 -19.93 -3.70
N ARG A 91 -5.66 -20.42 -4.92
CA ARG A 91 -5.74 -19.57 -6.11
C ARG A 91 -6.76 -18.44 -5.91
N ARG A 92 -7.91 -18.76 -5.31
CA ARG A 92 -8.98 -17.80 -5.04
C ARG A 92 -8.55 -16.70 -4.07
N ALA A 93 -7.82 -17.04 -3.00
CA ALA A 93 -7.26 -16.06 -2.09
C ALA A 93 -6.25 -15.13 -2.79
N ALA A 94 -5.39 -15.69 -3.66
CA ALA A 94 -4.45 -14.90 -4.44
C ALA A 94 -5.16 -13.96 -5.45
N GLU A 95 -6.23 -14.42 -6.10
CA GLU A 95 -7.05 -13.60 -7.01
C GLU A 95 -7.74 -12.45 -6.27
N LEU A 96 -8.27 -12.70 -5.06
CA LEU A 96 -8.86 -11.66 -4.21
C LEU A 96 -7.81 -10.62 -3.77
N ALA A 97 -6.65 -11.08 -3.32
CA ALA A 97 -5.56 -10.19 -2.92
C ALA A 97 -5.06 -9.34 -4.11
N MET A 98 -4.94 -9.95 -5.30
CA MET A 98 -4.61 -9.22 -6.53
C MET A 98 -5.63 -8.12 -6.85
N ALA A 99 -6.93 -8.41 -6.73
CA ALA A 99 -7.98 -7.39 -6.92
C ALA A 99 -7.89 -6.25 -5.90
N GLY A 100 -7.42 -6.53 -4.67
CA GLY A 100 -7.12 -5.52 -3.67
C GLY A 100 -6.02 -4.54 -4.08
N LEU A 101 -5.03 -4.99 -4.86
CA LEU A 101 -3.91 -4.15 -5.33
C LEU A 101 -4.34 -3.08 -6.35
N ASP A 102 -5.44 -3.31 -7.06
CA ASP A 102 -5.98 -2.35 -8.04
C ASP A 102 -6.45 -1.05 -7.35
N GLY A 103 -6.75 -1.11 -6.05
CA GLY A 103 -7.13 0.04 -5.23
C GLY A 103 -8.60 0.46 -5.40
N GLY A 104 -9.45 -0.43 -5.90
CA GLY A 104 -10.89 -0.16 -6.04
C GLY A 104 -11.56 0.14 -4.70
N LEU A 105 -11.10 -0.45 -3.60
CA LEU A 105 -11.61 -0.14 -2.26
C LEU A 105 -11.28 1.30 -1.85
N GLN A 106 -10.01 1.72 -2.00
CA GLN A 106 -9.58 3.09 -1.72
C GLN A 106 -10.39 4.11 -2.52
N GLN A 107 -10.62 3.86 -3.81
CA GLN A 107 -11.41 4.76 -4.67
C GLN A 107 -12.85 4.93 -4.17
N ARG A 108 -13.49 3.84 -3.72
CA ARG A 108 -14.85 3.90 -3.15
C ARG A 108 -14.86 4.67 -1.83
N ILE A 109 -13.87 4.44 -0.96
CA ILE A 109 -13.75 5.17 0.31
C ILE A 109 -13.51 6.66 0.07
N GLU A 110 -12.63 7.01 -0.87
CA GLU A 110 -12.36 8.40 -1.25
C GLU A 110 -13.62 9.10 -1.79
N ALA A 111 -14.38 8.45 -2.67
CA ALA A 111 -15.62 9.01 -3.17
C ALA A 111 -16.65 9.29 -2.06
N LEU A 112 -16.80 8.37 -1.10
CA LEU A 112 -17.69 8.57 0.04
C LEU A 112 -17.20 9.66 0.98
N ARG A 113 -15.88 9.74 1.20
CA ARG A 113 -15.25 10.82 1.99
C ARG A 113 -15.51 12.17 1.35
N ASP A 114 -15.34 12.27 0.03
CA ASP A 114 -15.52 13.53 -0.69
C ASP A 114 -16.99 13.99 -0.62
N GLN A 115 -17.95 13.06 -0.75
CA GLN A 115 -19.37 13.37 -0.50
C GLN A 115 -19.64 13.90 0.91
N LEU A 116 -19.02 13.30 1.94
CA LEU A 116 -19.16 13.77 3.32
C LEU A 116 -18.51 15.14 3.54
N LEU A 117 -17.37 15.39 2.91
CA LEU A 117 -16.70 16.69 2.96
C LEU A 117 -17.54 17.77 2.30
N ASP A 118 -18.18 17.49 1.17
CA ASP A 118 -19.09 18.43 0.50
C ASP A 118 -20.26 18.80 1.41
N GLN A 119 -20.88 17.81 2.07
CA GLN A 119 -21.97 18.06 3.03
C GLN A 119 -21.48 18.85 4.25
N LEU A 120 -20.28 18.53 4.77
CA LEU A 120 -19.69 19.27 5.88
C LEU A 120 -19.44 20.74 5.51
N CYS A 121 -18.86 20.98 4.33
CA CYS A 121 -18.60 22.34 3.86
C CYS A 121 -19.89 23.15 3.69
N GLU A 122 -20.96 22.54 3.18
CA GLU A 122 -22.26 23.22 3.06
C GLU A 122 -22.83 23.60 4.42
N LEU A 123 -22.75 22.70 5.40
CA LEU A 123 -23.26 22.95 6.75
C LEU A 123 -22.42 24.01 7.49
N GLU A 124 -21.09 23.95 7.39
CA GLU A 124 -20.19 24.95 7.98
C GLU A 124 -20.44 26.34 7.39
N ALA A 125 -20.56 26.46 6.07
CA ALA A 125 -20.88 27.73 5.42
C ALA A 125 -22.23 28.32 5.88
N ARG A 126 -23.23 27.45 6.15
CA ARG A 126 -24.54 27.88 6.65
C ARG A 126 -24.48 28.45 8.07
N VAL A 127 -23.61 27.90 8.91
CA VAL A 127 -23.39 28.41 10.28
C VAL A 127 -22.69 29.76 10.26
N ASP A 128 -21.73 29.94 9.36
CA ASP A 128 -20.92 31.16 9.30
C ASP A 128 -21.60 32.32 8.53
N PHE A 129 -22.48 32.02 7.57
CA PHE A 129 -23.07 33.00 6.64
C PHE A 129 -24.58 32.83 6.45
N GLU A 130 -25.32 32.62 7.54
CA GLU A 130 -26.77 32.32 7.51
C GLU A 130 -27.60 33.35 6.72
N GLU A 131 -27.27 34.64 6.81
CA GLU A 131 -28.02 35.73 6.15
C GLU A 131 -27.70 35.88 4.66
N ASP A 132 -26.53 35.41 4.20
CA ASP A 132 -26.05 35.56 2.82
C ASP A 132 -26.40 34.35 1.92
N LEU A 133 -26.94 33.28 2.51
CA LEU A 133 -27.22 32.02 1.83
C LEU A 133 -28.72 31.71 1.76
N PRO A 134 -29.21 31.09 0.68
CA PRO A 134 -30.59 30.60 0.61
C PRO A 134 -30.86 29.55 1.70
N SER A 135 -32.13 29.29 2.00
CA SER A 135 -32.55 28.29 3.01
C SER A 135 -32.03 26.88 2.68
N LEU A 136 -31.59 26.14 3.71
CA LEU A 136 -31.12 24.74 3.57
C LEU A 136 -32.27 23.80 3.26
N ASP A 137 -32.10 22.95 2.26
CA ASP A 137 -32.93 21.77 2.10
C ASP A 137 -32.40 20.64 3.01
N GLY A 138 -32.83 20.66 4.27
CA GLY A 138 -32.42 19.64 5.23
C GLY A 138 -32.86 18.22 4.83
N ALA A 139 -33.91 18.07 4.02
CA ALA A 139 -34.35 16.76 3.54
C ALA A 139 -33.39 16.21 2.48
N ALA A 140 -32.87 17.06 1.61
CA ALA A 140 -31.82 16.70 0.65
C ALA A 140 -30.53 16.27 1.37
N VAL A 141 -30.06 17.04 2.36
CA VAL A 141 -28.88 16.69 3.17
C VAL A 141 -29.06 15.34 3.86
N CYS A 142 -30.20 15.14 4.53
CA CYS A 142 -30.48 13.86 5.20
C CYS A 142 -30.54 12.68 4.22
N THR A 143 -30.94 12.92 2.97
CA THR A 143 -30.98 11.87 1.94
C THR A 143 -29.57 11.54 1.47
N ALA A 144 -28.74 12.53 1.17
CA ALA A 144 -27.34 12.32 0.79
C ALA A 144 -26.55 11.56 1.87
N LEU A 145 -26.74 11.91 3.15
CA LEU A 145 -26.10 11.20 4.26
C LEU A 145 -26.58 9.74 4.39
N ARG A 146 -27.87 9.48 4.12
CA ARG A 146 -28.41 8.11 4.11
C ARG A 146 -27.82 7.29 2.95
N ASP A 147 -27.61 7.90 1.79
CA ASP A 147 -27.01 7.22 0.64
C ASP A 147 -25.55 6.83 0.94
N VAL A 148 -24.78 7.73 1.58
CA VAL A 148 -23.42 7.41 2.06
C VAL A 148 -23.44 6.28 3.08
N GLN A 149 -24.36 6.32 4.05
CA GLN A 149 -24.51 5.27 5.06
C GLN A 149 -24.78 3.91 4.40
N GLN A 150 -25.72 3.84 3.46
CA GLN A 150 -26.04 2.59 2.75
C GLN A 150 -24.84 2.06 1.95
N ALA A 151 -24.07 2.95 1.32
CA ALA A 151 -22.87 2.56 0.59
C ALA A 151 -21.78 2.00 1.54
N LEU A 152 -21.61 2.59 2.73
CA LEU A 152 -20.71 2.07 3.76
C LEU A 152 -21.17 0.71 4.28
N ASP A 153 -22.46 0.54 4.56
CA ASP A 153 -23.03 -0.74 4.99
C ASP A 153 -22.77 -1.84 3.95
N GLN A 154 -22.91 -1.51 2.66
CA GLN A 154 -22.58 -2.43 1.58
C GLN A 154 -21.09 -2.82 1.57
N LEU A 155 -20.18 -1.85 1.78
CA LEU A 155 -18.74 -2.15 1.87
C LEU A 155 -18.40 -3.07 3.05
N VAL A 156 -19.08 -2.91 4.18
CA VAL A 156 -18.92 -3.79 5.35
C VAL A 156 -19.38 -5.21 5.04
N LEU A 157 -20.55 -5.35 4.40
CA LEU A 157 -21.08 -6.65 3.99
C LEU A 157 -20.15 -7.36 2.99
N ASP A 158 -19.65 -6.63 1.99
CA ASP A 158 -18.69 -7.15 1.01
C ASP A 158 -17.40 -7.63 1.70
N GLY A 159 -16.90 -6.85 2.68
CA GLY A 159 -15.71 -7.19 3.45
C GLY A 159 -15.86 -8.46 4.29
N GLN A 160 -17.03 -8.67 4.90
CA GLN A 160 -17.33 -9.90 5.66
C GLN A 160 -17.34 -11.14 4.75
N GLN A 161 -17.91 -11.02 3.55
CA GLN A 161 -17.91 -12.11 2.57
C GLN A 161 -16.49 -12.42 2.07
N ALA A 162 -15.68 -11.39 1.82
CA ALA A 162 -14.28 -11.56 1.43
C ALA A 162 -13.46 -12.27 2.52
N GLN A 163 -13.72 -11.99 3.81
CA GLN A 163 -13.04 -12.64 4.92
C GLN A 163 -13.27 -14.15 4.94
N LEU A 164 -14.51 -14.61 4.74
CA LEU A 164 -14.83 -16.04 4.69
C LEU A 164 -14.11 -16.76 3.55
N LEU A 165 -13.87 -16.07 2.43
CA LEU A 165 -13.15 -16.61 1.27
C LEU A 165 -11.63 -16.61 1.46
N ARG A 166 -11.10 -15.82 2.41
CA ARG A 166 -9.67 -15.79 2.75
C ARG A 166 -9.29 -16.92 3.70
N ASP A 167 -10.19 -17.28 4.62
CA ASP A 167 -9.95 -18.29 5.65
C ASP A 167 -10.23 -19.74 5.17
N GLY A 168 -10.88 -19.90 4.01
CA GLY A 168 -11.21 -21.19 3.37
C GLY A 168 -10.25 -21.60 2.26
#